data_AF-A0A7Z0M9V1-F1
#
_entry.id   AF-A0A7Z0M9V1-F1
#
_cell.length_a   1.000
_cell.length_b   1.000
_cell.length_c   1.000
_cell.angle_alpha   90.00
_cell.angle_beta   90.00
_cell.angle_gamma   90.00
#
_symmetry.space_group_name_H-M   'P 1'
#
loop_
_entity.id
_entity.type
_entity.pdbx_description
1 polymer ?
#
loop_
_entity_poly.entity_id
_entity_poly.type
_entity_poly.pdbx_seq_one_letter_code
_entity_poly.pdbx_strand_id
1 'polypeptide(L)'
;MSLVNALADQPRASMGQLASMAGVSRATLCRHFPSRKDMMLAMAETGIRSAEAALARARPHEGAPEQAIRRLIEELLPIAELYAYIDQQMHTDEALQARVQPLKDSLIALFQHWQGAGALRVDLGAAWLVESMSALLRSAATMIRAGRLARRDAAQSVFELLWRGMSR
;
A
#
# COMPACT_ATOMS: atom_id res chain seq x y z
N MET A 1 3.61 -20.94 -1.61
CA MET A 1 2.81 -19.69 -1.68
C MET A 1 3.04 -18.93 -0.38
N SER A 2 3.24 -17.60 -0.40
CA SER A 2 3.38 -16.83 0.85
C SER A 2 2.03 -16.67 1.54
N LEU A 3 2.01 -16.51 2.87
CA LEU A 3 0.80 -16.21 3.65
C LEU A 3 0.07 -14.95 3.14
N VAL A 4 0.84 -13.97 2.65
CA VAL A 4 0.35 -12.76 1.97
C VAL A 4 -0.54 -13.11 0.78
N ASN A 5 -0.06 -13.97 -0.13
CA ASN A 5 -0.83 -14.36 -1.30
C ASN A 5 -2.05 -15.21 -0.91
N ALA A 6 -1.89 -16.09 0.08
CA ALA A 6 -2.98 -16.93 0.56
C ALA A 6 -4.14 -16.09 1.15
N LEU A 7 -3.83 -15.01 1.86
CA LEU A 7 -4.83 -14.10 2.42
C LEU A 7 -5.47 -13.18 1.39
N ALA A 8 -4.70 -12.73 0.39
CA ALA A 8 -5.23 -11.97 -0.74
C ALA A 8 -6.24 -12.80 -1.55
N ASP A 9 -5.95 -14.09 -1.76
CA ASP A 9 -6.83 -15.00 -2.51
C ASP A 9 -8.02 -15.51 -1.69
N GLN A 10 -7.80 -15.84 -0.41
CA GLN A 10 -8.84 -16.38 0.49
C GLN A 10 -8.94 -15.59 1.81
N PRO A 11 -9.52 -14.38 1.79
CA PRO A 11 -9.73 -13.52 2.95
C PRO A 11 -10.39 -14.16 4.17
N ARG A 12 -11.18 -15.21 3.98
CA ARG A 12 -11.94 -15.90 5.03
C ARG A 12 -11.37 -17.28 5.39
N ALA A 13 -10.23 -17.66 4.80
CA ALA A 13 -9.58 -18.93 5.11
C ALA A 13 -9.22 -19.02 6.59
N SER A 14 -9.55 -20.13 7.22
CA SER A 14 -9.14 -20.45 8.59
C SER A 14 -7.61 -20.57 8.71
N MET A 15 -7.08 -20.49 9.93
CA MET A 15 -5.64 -20.72 10.19
C MET A 15 -5.16 -22.08 9.64
N GLY A 16 -6.00 -23.12 9.65
CA GLY A 16 -5.66 -24.42 9.07
C GLY A 16 -5.55 -24.39 7.54
N GLN A 17 -6.49 -23.71 6.87
CA GLN A 17 -6.45 -23.52 5.41
C GLN A 17 -5.24 -22.68 4.99
N LEU A 18 -4.97 -21.58 5.71
CA LEU A 18 -3.80 -20.74 5.46
C LEU A 18 -2.48 -21.48 5.67
N ALA A 19 -2.39 -22.32 6.70
CA ALA A 19 -1.22 -23.18 6.91
C ALA A 19 -1.01 -24.13 5.72
N SER A 20 -2.08 -24.78 5.26
CA SER A 20 -2.03 -25.65 4.09
C SER A 20 -1.59 -24.91 2.82
N MET A 21 -2.11 -23.71 2.57
CA MET A 21 -1.72 -22.89 1.42
C MET A 21 -0.25 -22.44 1.51
N ALA A 22 0.22 -22.15 2.72
CA ALA A 22 1.61 -21.80 2.98
C ALA A 22 2.57 -23.01 3.00
N GLY A 23 2.06 -24.23 2.86
CA GLY A 23 2.87 -25.46 2.86
C GLY A 23 3.41 -25.85 4.24
N VAL A 24 2.76 -25.42 5.32
CA VAL A 24 3.17 -25.73 6.71
C VAL A 24 2.03 -26.39 7.49
N SER A 25 2.36 -27.06 8.60
CA SER A 25 1.32 -27.60 9.49
C SER A 25 0.60 -26.47 10.25
N ARG A 26 -0.66 -26.70 10.63
CA ARG A 26 -1.40 -25.77 11.51
C ARG A 26 -0.66 -25.52 12.82
N ALA A 27 -0.04 -26.55 13.42
CA ALA A 27 0.73 -26.40 14.65
C ALA A 27 1.96 -25.50 14.45
N THR A 28 2.66 -25.65 13.32
CA THR A 28 3.78 -24.78 12.93
C THR A 28 3.31 -23.34 12.79
N LEU A 29 2.21 -23.10 12.07
CA LEU A 29 1.68 -21.75 11.89
C LEU A 29 1.24 -21.13 13.22
N CYS A 30 0.51 -21.86 14.05
CA CYS A 30 0.04 -21.39 15.36
C CYS A 30 1.18 -21.13 16.36
N ARG A 31 2.33 -21.81 16.21
CA ARG A 31 3.53 -21.50 17.00
C ARG A 31 4.11 -20.13 16.67
N HIS A 32 4.01 -19.70 15.41
CA HIS A 32 4.45 -18.36 14.98
C HIS A 32 3.37 -17.30 15.21
N PHE A 33 2.10 -17.66 15.03
CA PHE A 33 0.96 -16.75 15.14
C PHE A 33 -0.15 -17.42 15.97
N PRO A 34 -0.22 -17.16 17.28
CA PRO A 34 -1.19 -17.80 18.17
C PRO A 34 -2.64 -17.60 17.73
N SER A 35 -2.94 -16.44 17.14
CA SER A 35 -4.24 -16.12 16.57
C SER A 35 -4.14 -15.55 15.14
N ARG A 36 -5.28 -15.50 14.45
CA ARG A 36 -5.41 -14.76 13.18
C ARG A 36 -5.06 -13.28 13.37
N LYS A 37 -5.44 -12.68 14.51
CA LYS A 37 -5.13 -11.29 14.81
C LYS A 37 -3.61 -11.07 14.87
N ASP A 38 -2.89 -11.95 15.56
CA ASP A 38 -1.42 -11.85 15.66
C ASP A 38 -0.74 -11.98 14.29
N MET A 39 -1.23 -12.88 13.45
CA MET A 39 -0.77 -13.01 12.07
C MET A 39 -1.05 -11.74 11.26
N MET A 40 -2.26 -11.17 11.36
CA MET A 40 -2.62 -9.93 10.67
C MET A 40 -1.77 -8.75 11.11
N LEU A 41 -1.51 -8.61 12.42
CA LEU A 41 -0.62 -7.58 12.96
C LEU A 41 0.82 -7.74 12.44
N ALA A 42 1.36 -8.96 12.45
CA ALA A 42 2.71 -9.23 11.93
C ALA A 42 2.81 -8.93 10.42
N MET A 43 1.76 -9.23 9.66
CA MET A 43 1.67 -8.90 8.24
C MET A 43 1.53 -7.40 8.00
N ALA A 44 0.75 -6.71 8.84
CA ALA A 44 0.58 -5.26 8.77
C ALA A 44 1.91 -4.55 8.98
N GLU A 45 2.63 -4.95 10.01
CA GLU A 45 3.97 -4.46 10.32
C GLU A 45 4.97 -4.78 9.18
N THR A 46 4.84 -5.93 8.51
CA THR A 46 5.64 -6.23 7.30
C THR A 46 5.26 -5.33 6.12
N GLY A 47 3.97 -5.06 5.93
CA GLY A 47 3.46 -4.15 4.89
C GLY A 47 3.95 -2.72 5.10
N ILE A 48 3.92 -2.22 6.34
CA ILE A 48 4.39 -0.88 6.68
C ILE A 48 5.90 -0.74 6.42
N ARG A 49 6.72 -1.70 6.88
CA ARG A 49 8.16 -1.70 6.56
C ARG A 49 8.44 -1.75 5.05
N SER A 50 7.62 -2.49 4.31
CA SER A 50 7.75 -2.57 2.85
C SER A 50 7.42 -1.23 2.19
N ALA A 51 6.44 -0.50 2.70
CA ALA A 51 6.08 0.84 2.24
C ALA A 51 7.14 1.89 2.61
N GLU A 52 7.72 1.81 3.81
CA GLU A 52 8.85 2.65 4.22
C GLU A 52 10.06 2.42 3.30
N ALA A 53 10.39 1.16 3.00
CA ALA A 53 11.46 0.82 2.06
C ALA A 53 11.14 1.26 0.63
N ALA A 54 9.89 1.17 0.20
CA ALA A 54 9.43 1.64 -1.11
C ALA A 54 9.60 3.16 -1.25
N LEU A 55 9.19 3.92 -0.22
CA LEU A 55 9.39 5.36 -0.15
C LEU A 55 10.87 5.74 -0.23
N ALA A 56 11.74 5.01 0.48
CA ALA A 56 13.19 5.23 0.40
C ALA A 56 13.75 4.97 -1.00
N ARG A 57 13.36 3.86 -1.66
CA ARG A 57 13.80 3.54 -3.03
C ARG A 57 13.29 4.53 -4.07
N ALA A 58 12.10 5.08 -3.87
CA ALA A 58 11.52 6.07 -4.76
C ALA A 58 12.27 7.41 -4.74
N ARG A 59 13.10 7.68 -3.72
CA ARG A 59 13.90 8.92 -3.58
C ARG A 59 13.07 10.16 -3.92
N PRO A 60 12.00 10.44 -3.16
CA PRO A 60 11.02 11.47 -3.53
C PRO A 60 11.58 12.89 -3.56
N HIS A 61 12.72 13.12 -2.89
CA HIS A 61 13.40 14.41 -2.86
C HIS A 61 14.36 14.64 -4.03
N GLU A 62 14.53 13.66 -4.92
CA GLU A 62 15.43 13.77 -6.08
C GLU A 62 14.65 14.07 -7.37
N GLY A 63 15.08 15.11 -8.09
CA GLY A 63 14.54 15.47 -9.41
C GLY A 63 13.16 16.15 -9.38
N ALA A 64 12.49 16.15 -10.53
CA ALA A 64 11.19 16.82 -10.67
C ALA A 64 10.06 16.04 -9.93
N PRO A 65 9.07 16.73 -9.33
CA PRO A 65 7.96 16.09 -8.62
C PRO A 65 7.22 15.04 -9.45
N GLU A 66 7.06 15.29 -10.75
CA GLU A 66 6.48 14.33 -11.71
C GLU A 66 7.22 12.98 -11.70
N GLN A 67 8.55 13.03 -11.78
CA GLN A 67 9.39 11.85 -11.81
C GLN A 67 9.39 11.14 -10.45
N ALA A 68 9.36 11.91 -9.36
CA ALA A 68 9.24 11.36 -8.02
C ALA A 68 7.91 10.61 -7.81
N ILE A 69 6.78 11.17 -8.27
CA ILE A 69 5.46 10.53 -8.20
C ILE A 69 5.43 9.25 -9.03
N ARG A 70 6.03 9.26 -10.23
CA ARG A 70 6.15 8.05 -11.06
C ARG A 70 6.88 6.93 -10.30
N ARG A 71 8.04 7.23 -9.71
CA ARG A 71 8.80 6.25 -8.90
C ARG A 71 8.03 5.79 -7.67
N LEU A 72 7.33 6.69 -6.98
CA LEU A 72 6.46 6.34 -5.85
C LEU A 72 5.39 5.33 -6.25
N ILE A 73 4.70 5.57 -7.37
CA ILE A 73 3.65 4.67 -7.87
C ILE A 73 4.25 3.29 -8.20
N GLU A 74 5.38 3.26 -8.91
CA GLU A 74 6.06 2.02 -9.28
C GLU A 74 6.48 1.20 -8.06
N GLU A 75 6.99 1.85 -7.02
CA GLU A 75 7.46 1.22 -5.79
C GLU A 75 6.32 0.79 -4.85
N LEU A 76 5.22 1.53 -4.82
CA LEU A 76 4.08 1.28 -3.92
C LEU A 76 3.03 0.33 -4.53
N LEU A 77 2.90 0.27 -5.86
CA LEU A 77 1.88 -0.57 -6.49
C LEU A 77 2.00 -2.07 -6.13
N PRO A 78 3.20 -2.68 -6.07
CA PRO A 78 3.34 -4.11 -5.70
C PRO A 78 2.85 -4.44 -4.29
N ILE A 79 2.82 -3.46 -3.38
CA ILE A 79 2.41 -3.65 -1.98
C ILE A 79 0.97 -3.19 -1.72
N ALA A 80 0.37 -2.44 -2.64
CA ALA A 80 -0.94 -1.81 -2.46
C ALA A 80 -2.07 -2.82 -2.19
N GLU A 81 -1.97 -4.02 -2.75
CA GLU A 81 -2.96 -5.08 -2.57
C GLU A 81 -3.02 -5.59 -1.13
N LEU A 82 -1.85 -5.94 -0.59
CA LEU A 82 -1.71 -6.40 0.78
C LEU A 82 -2.14 -5.31 1.76
N TYR A 83 -1.71 -4.07 1.50
CA TYR A 83 -2.09 -2.93 2.33
C TYR A 83 -3.62 -2.70 2.33
N ALA A 84 -4.27 -2.75 1.17
CA ALA A 84 -5.74 -2.63 1.06
C ALA A 84 -6.46 -3.68 1.90
N TYR A 85 -5.97 -4.92 1.86
CA TYR A 85 -6.57 -6.01 2.61
C TYR A 85 -6.43 -5.80 4.12
N ILE A 86 -5.23 -5.45 4.57
CA ILE A 86 -4.92 -5.24 5.99
C ILE A 86 -5.72 -4.07 6.54
N ASP A 87 -5.74 -2.95 5.81
CA ASP A 87 -6.52 -1.76 6.15
C ASP A 87 -8.01 -2.12 6.30
N GLN A 88 -8.60 -2.82 5.34
CA GLN A 88 -10.01 -3.25 5.43
C GLN A 88 -10.29 -4.09 6.69
N GLN A 89 -9.39 -5.02 7.04
CA GLN A 89 -9.60 -5.92 8.17
C GLN A 89 -9.32 -5.27 9.52
N MET A 90 -8.36 -4.33 9.60
CA MET A 90 -7.79 -3.83 10.84
C MET A 90 -7.89 -2.30 10.97
N HIS A 91 -8.75 -1.63 10.18
CA HIS A 91 -8.89 -0.17 10.21
C HIS A 91 -9.24 0.40 11.60
N THR A 92 -9.93 -0.38 12.45
CA THR A 92 -10.27 0.01 13.83
C THR A 92 -9.18 -0.30 14.86
N ASP A 93 -8.07 -0.92 14.47
CA ASP A 93 -6.98 -1.24 15.41
C ASP A 93 -6.10 0.00 15.63
N GLU A 94 -6.24 0.62 16.80
CA GLU A 94 -5.59 1.90 17.14
C GLU A 94 -4.06 1.82 17.09
N ALA A 95 -3.48 0.69 17.50
CA ALA A 95 -2.03 0.51 17.50
C ALA A 95 -1.50 0.47 16.06
N LEU A 96 -2.23 -0.17 15.14
CA LEU A 96 -1.87 -0.18 13.73
C LEU A 96 -2.01 1.22 13.09
N GLN A 97 -3.08 1.94 13.40
CA GLN A 97 -3.26 3.31 12.91
C GLN A 97 -2.13 4.23 13.40
N ALA A 98 -1.78 4.16 14.68
CA ALA A 98 -0.65 4.90 15.24
C ALA A 98 0.68 4.52 14.56
N ARG A 99 0.87 3.23 14.20
CA ARG A 99 2.09 2.75 13.55
C ARG A 99 2.26 3.25 12.11
N VAL A 100 1.17 3.39 11.35
CA VAL A 100 1.23 3.86 9.96
C VAL A 100 1.21 5.38 9.84
N GLN A 101 0.74 6.10 10.87
CA GLN A 101 0.60 7.55 10.85
C GLN A 101 1.89 8.30 10.45
N PRO A 102 3.09 7.97 10.98
CA PRO A 102 4.32 8.69 10.59
C PRO A 102 4.66 8.58 9.10
N LEU A 103 4.34 7.44 8.47
CA LEU A 103 4.53 7.24 7.03
C LEU A 103 3.56 8.14 6.24
N LYS A 104 2.29 8.22 6.67
CA LYS A 104 1.30 9.11 6.06
C LYS A 104 1.71 10.57 6.20
N ASP A 105 2.15 10.98 7.39
CA ASP A 105 2.60 12.35 7.66
C ASP A 105 3.78 12.74 6.78
N SER A 106 4.73 11.81 6.58
CA SER A 106 5.88 12.02 5.70
C SER A 106 5.47 12.24 4.23
N LEU A 107 4.48 11.47 3.73
CA LEU A 107 3.93 11.66 2.39
C LEU A 107 3.17 12.99 2.28
N ILE A 108 2.41 13.38 3.30
CA ILE A 108 1.68 14.65 3.32
C ILE A 108 2.65 15.82 3.27
N ALA A 109 3.71 15.79 4.09
CA ALA A 109 4.74 16.82 4.10
C ALA A 109 5.46 16.95 2.75
N LEU A 110 5.73 15.82 2.08
CA LEU A 110 6.28 15.81 0.73
C LEU A 110 5.36 16.48 -0.29
N PHE A 111 4.06 16.19 -0.25
CA PHE A 111 3.10 16.81 -1.15
C PHE A 111 2.93 18.31 -0.86
N GLN A 112 2.94 18.71 0.42
CA GLN A 112 2.96 20.13 0.82
C GLN A 112 4.19 20.85 0.27
N HIS A 113 5.36 20.20 0.31
CA HIS A 113 6.58 20.75 -0.26
C HIS A 113 6.43 21.00 -1.77
N TRP A 114 5.89 20.04 -2.53
CA TRP A 114 5.65 20.22 -3.96
C TRP A 114 4.55 21.24 -4.29
N GLN A 115 3.55 21.40 -3.42
CA GLN A 115 2.57 22.49 -3.49
C GLN A 115 3.24 23.86 -3.29
N GLY A 116 4.11 23.98 -2.28
CA GLY A 116 4.88 25.22 -2.04
C GLY A 116 5.84 25.57 -3.17
N ALA A 117 6.37 24.57 -3.88
CA ALA A 117 7.18 24.74 -5.08
C ALA A 117 6.35 25.03 -6.35
N GLY A 118 5.02 25.04 -6.26
CA GLY A 118 4.12 25.34 -7.38
C GLY A 118 3.94 24.21 -8.40
N ALA A 119 4.43 22.99 -8.11
CA ALA A 119 4.30 21.84 -9.00
C ALA A 119 2.94 21.13 -8.90
N LEU A 120 2.33 21.17 -7.71
CA LEU A 120 1.00 20.63 -7.46
C LEU A 120 -0.01 21.76 -7.23
N ARG A 121 -1.25 21.51 -7.63
CA ARG A 121 -2.41 22.38 -7.34
C ARG A 121 -2.61 22.53 -5.84
N VAL A 122 -3.06 23.70 -5.41
CA VAL A 122 -3.19 24.07 -3.99
C VAL A 122 -4.63 24.21 -3.52
N ASP A 123 -5.59 24.15 -4.44
CA ASP A 123 -7.02 24.16 -4.14
C ASP A 123 -7.51 22.84 -3.54
N LEU A 124 -6.70 21.77 -3.63
CA LEU A 124 -6.89 20.51 -2.92
C LEU A 124 -5.82 20.33 -1.84
N GLY A 125 -6.22 19.90 -0.64
CA GLY A 125 -5.28 19.67 0.46
C GLY A 125 -4.33 18.49 0.19
N ALA A 126 -3.07 18.60 0.63
CA ALA A 126 -2.07 17.54 0.45
C ALA A 126 -2.53 16.16 0.99
N ALA A 127 -3.22 16.13 2.13
CA ALA A 127 -3.80 14.90 2.69
C ALA A 127 -4.78 14.23 1.73
N TRP A 128 -5.62 15.01 1.05
CA TRP A 128 -6.55 14.49 0.04
C TRP A 128 -5.81 13.92 -1.17
N LEU A 129 -4.73 14.57 -1.61
CA LEU A 129 -3.90 14.09 -2.72
C LEU A 129 -3.19 12.75 -2.38
N VAL A 130 -2.66 12.62 -1.16
CA VAL A 130 -2.04 11.38 -0.66
C VAL A 130 -3.07 10.25 -0.55
N GLU A 131 -4.26 10.52 -0.01
CA GLU A 131 -5.34 9.54 0.07
C GLU A 131 -5.86 9.15 -1.32
N SER A 132 -5.92 10.10 -2.26
CA SER A 132 -6.30 9.83 -3.66
C SER A 132 -5.30 8.91 -4.35
N MET A 133 -3.99 9.16 -4.18
CA MET A 133 -2.94 8.27 -4.67
C MET A 133 -3.10 6.86 -4.08
N SER A 134 -3.28 6.77 -2.77
CA SER A 134 -3.49 5.50 -2.07
C SER A 134 -4.72 4.76 -2.58
N ALA A 135 -5.84 5.45 -2.81
CA ALA A 135 -7.05 4.86 -3.36
C ALA A 135 -6.86 4.33 -4.80
N LEU A 136 -6.16 5.08 -5.67
CA LEU A 136 -5.87 4.65 -7.03
C LEU A 136 -4.96 3.42 -7.06
N LEU A 137 -3.93 3.37 -6.21
CA LEU A 137 -3.06 2.20 -6.06
C LEU A 137 -3.85 0.96 -5.64
N ARG A 138 -4.74 1.08 -4.64
CA ARG A 138 -5.60 -0.03 -4.19
C ARG A 138 -6.57 -0.49 -5.28
N SER A 139 -7.13 0.45 -6.04
CA SER A 139 -8.02 0.15 -7.17
C SER A 139 -7.28 -0.61 -8.27
N ALA A 140 -6.11 -0.12 -8.68
CA ALA A 140 -5.27 -0.77 -9.69
C ALA A 140 -4.86 -2.18 -9.27
N ALA A 141 -4.41 -2.37 -8.02
CA ALA A 141 -4.09 -3.68 -7.46
C ALA A 141 -5.29 -4.64 -7.52
N THR A 142 -6.48 -4.16 -7.13
CA THR A 142 -7.72 -4.96 -7.18
C THR A 142 -8.09 -5.34 -8.61
N MET A 143 -7.95 -4.42 -9.57
CA MET A 143 -8.22 -4.69 -10.98
C MET A 143 -7.20 -5.66 -11.59
N ILE A 144 -5.92 -5.59 -11.21
CA ILE A 144 -4.89 -6.55 -11.62
C ILE A 144 -5.27 -7.95 -11.13
N ARG A 145 -5.61 -8.11 -9.84
CA ARG A 145 -6.02 -9.42 -9.29
C ARG A 145 -7.25 -9.97 -10.02
N ALA A 146 -8.21 -9.11 -10.35
CA ALA A 146 -9.42 -9.49 -11.07
C ALA A 146 -9.20 -9.75 -12.59
N GLY A 147 -7.98 -9.59 -13.11
CA GLY A 147 -7.70 -9.73 -14.54
C GLY A 147 -8.29 -8.63 -15.42
N ARG A 148 -8.70 -7.50 -14.81
CA ARG A 148 -9.34 -6.36 -15.48
C ARG A 148 -8.37 -5.23 -15.85
N LEU A 149 -7.13 -5.32 -15.37
CA LEU A 149 -6.05 -4.40 -15.70
C LEU A 149 -4.75 -5.18 -15.87
N ALA A 150 -4.03 -4.94 -16.95
CA ALA A 150 -2.73 -5.55 -17.16
C ALA A 150 -1.69 -4.95 -16.19
N ARG A 151 -0.95 -5.80 -15.48
CA ARG A 151 0.07 -5.36 -14.49
C ARG A 151 1.09 -4.38 -15.09
N ARG A 152 1.52 -4.62 -16.34
CA ARG A 152 2.48 -3.76 -17.05
C ARG A 152 1.97 -2.33 -17.29
N ASP A 153 0.66 -2.16 -17.41
CA ASP A 153 0.03 -0.88 -17.78
C ASP A 153 -0.48 -0.11 -16.53
N ALA A 154 -0.52 -0.78 -15.38
CA ALA A 154 -1.17 -0.28 -14.18
C ALA A 154 -0.46 0.94 -13.56
N ALA A 155 0.87 0.90 -13.42
CA ALA A 155 1.63 2.03 -12.88
C ALA A 155 1.46 3.29 -13.75
N GLN A 156 1.54 3.12 -15.08
CA GLN A 156 1.33 4.22 -16.02
C GLN A 156 -0.10 4.76 -15.97
N SER A 157 -1.11 3.88 -15.88
CA SER A 157 -2.52 4.30 -15.78
C SER A 157 -2.80 5.08 -14.51
N VAL A 158 -2.27 4.63 -13.36
CA VAL A 158 -2.36 5.35 -12.08
C VAL A 158 -1.66 6.70 -12.19
N PHE A 159 -0.45 6.73 -12.75
CA PHE A 159 0.32 7.96 -12.94
C PHE A 159 -0.43 8.98 -13.78
N GLU A 160 -0.90 8.62 -14.98
CA GLU A 160 -1.58 9.57 -15.89
C GLU A 160 -2.82 10.20 -15.24
N LEU A 161 -3.65 9.39 -14.58
CA LEU A 161 -4.85 9.88 -13.92
C LEU A 161 -4.51 10.77 -12.72
N LEU A 162 -3.57 10.31 -11.89
CA LEU A 162 -3.19 11.02 -10.67
C LEU A 162 -2.51 12.35 -11.02
N TRP A 163 -1.48 12.33 -11.88
CA TRP A 163 -0.69 13.49 -12.25
C TRP A 163 -1.55 14.57 -12.89
N ARG A 164 -2.37 14.23 -13.90
CA ARG A 164 -3.29 15.21 -14.53
C ARG A 164 -4.31 15.79 -13.57
N GLY A 165 -4.66 15.07 -12.51
CA GLY A 165 -5.56 15.54 -11.46
C GLY A 165 -4.90 16.48 -10.45
N MET A 166 -3.60 16.39 -10.25
CA MET A 166 -2.87 17.10 -9.18
C MET A 166 -1.84 18.12 -9.66
N SER A 167 -1.35 18.01 -10.90
CA SER A 167 -0.42 18.97 -11.48
C SER A 167 -1.11 20.33 -11.64
N ARG A 168 -0.33 21.39 -11.56
CA ARG A 168 -0.80 22.76 -11.83
C ARG A 168 -0.93 23.02 -13.34
#